data_AF-A0A6N8ZSJ7-F1
#
_entry.id   AF-A0A6N8ZSJ7-F1
#
_cell.length_a   1.000
_cell.length_b   1.000
_cell.length_c   1.000
_cell.angle_alpha   90.00
_cell.angle_beta   90.00
_cell.angle_gamma   90.00
#
_symmetry.space_group_name_H-M   'P 1'
#
loop_
_entity.id
_entity.type
_entity.pdbx_description
1 polymer ?
#
loop_
_entity_poly.entity_id
_entity_poly.type
_entity_poly.pdbx_seq_one_letter_code
_entity_poly.pdbx_strand_id
1 'polypeptide(L)'
;MPQETAASGGFGPHNADVSRLIEPSIRTALPHYLPLGVFPLILAAAAYGGWWLLPPFLFFAAATPLDRALGLDGRNMDPAKAPGRRLIWHNLPVWCWAFLWPVTLVFGLWQILVANPFAIWENVILAIILTMEAQAVFIVGHELVHRRTPWERRWGEFLLASASYPQYATEHVYIHHAQVGTPHDMGSAPKGESFWSYFPKEIVSNLTNSWKMASQLLARRRLPVWHYSNPFWRYGIYVAFWYGLVFWMGGIWAVLVFLFLGFCCVFSMKISNYLQHYGLRRVLLPNGRWEKVAPRHSWSADWKFSNWMFFNMQRH
;
A
#
# COMPACT_ATOMS: atom_id res chain seq x y z
N MET A 1 -42.25 -31.74 4.63
CA MET A 1 -40.79 -31.56 4.82
C MET A 1 -40.41 -30.24 4.16
N PRO A 2 -39.88 -29.25 4.90
CA PRO A 2 -39.57 -27.93 4.36
C PRO A 2 -38.24 -27.95 3.59
N GLN A 3 -38.17 -27.14 2.53
CA GLN A 3 -36.96 -26.86 1.77
C GLN A 3 -36.05 -25.90 2.55
N GLU A 4 -34.78 -26.29 2.73
CA GLU A 4 -33.72 -25.42 3.22
C GLU A 4 -33.39 -24.35 2.16
N THR A 5 -33.65 -23.09 2.52
CA THR A 5 -33.17 -21.92 1.78
C THR A 5 -31.68 -21.71 2.07
N ALA A 6 -30.85 -21.87 1.06
CA ALA A 6 -29.45 -21.47 1.09
C ALA A 6 -29.36 -19.95 1.36
N ALA A 7 -28.71 -19.60 2.47
CA ALA A 7 -28.41 -18.23 2.85
C ALA A 7 -27.44 -17.60 1.83
N SER A 8 -27.99 -16.87 0.87
CA SER A 8 -27.22 -15.90 0.08
C SER A 8 -26.93 -14.69 0.98
N GLY A 9 -25.75 -14.67 1.59
CA GLY A 9 -25.19 -13.51 2.28
C GLY A 9 -24.89 -12.37 1.29
N GLY A 10 -25.94 -11.72 0.80
CA GLY A 10 -25.82 -10.47 0.07
C GLY A 10 -25.40 -9.35 1.02
N PHE A 11 -24.27 -8.72 0.74
CA PHE A 11 -23.92 -7.42 1.31
C PHE A 11 -24.94 -6.39 0.80
N GLY A 12 -26.06 -6.26 1.50
CA GLY A 12 -27.00 -5.16 1.32
C GLY A 12 -26.39 -3.83 1.79
N PRO A 13 -26.91 -2.69 1.33
CA PRO A 13 -26.44 -1.37 1.74
C PRO A 13 -26.90 -1.11 3.18
N HIS A 14 -26.10 -1.53 4.16
CA HIS A 14 -26.33 -1.13 5.54
C HIS A 14 -25.98 0.35 5.69
N ASN A 15 -27.03 1.16 5.90
CA ASN A 15 -27.04 2.45 6.56
C ASN A 15 -25.79 3.32 6.35
N ALA A 16 -25.76 4.03 5.22
CA ALA A 16 -25.04 5.28 5.13
C ALA A 16 -25.76 6.33 5.98
N ASP A 17 -25.64 6.27 7.31
CA ASP A 17 -26.10 7.40 8.13
C ASP A 17 -25.38 7.53 9.49
N VAL A 18 -24.86 8.74 9.70
CA VAL A 18 -24.11 9.27 10.85
C VAL A 18 -22.69 8.71 11.06
N SER A 19 -21.76 9.06 10.17
CA SER A 19 -20.34 9.03 10.53
C SER A 19 -20.10 9.94 11.74
N ARG A 20 -19.61 9.40 12.86
CA ARG A 20 -19.29 10.19 14.03
C ARG A 20 -18.07 11.05 13.73
N LEU A 21 -18.27 12.35 13.58
CA LEU A 21 -17.16 13.29 13.37
C LEU A 21 -16.29 13.34 14.63
N ILE A 22 -14.99 13.15 14.45
CA ILE A 22 -13.98 13.23 15.50
C ILE A 22 -12.96 14.32 15.18
N GLU A 23 -12.48 15.00 16.23
CA GLU A 23 -11.40 15.98 16.09
C GLU A 23 -10.02 15.31 16.12
N PRO A 24 -9.03 15.83 15.36
CA PRO A 24 -7.67 15.33 15.42
C PRO A 24 -7.04 15.61 16.79
N SER A 25 -6.62 14.54 17.46
CA SER A 25 -5.92 14.56 18.75
C SER A 25 -4.99 13.35 18.89
N ILE A 26 -4.08 13.41 19.85
CA ILE A 26 -3.22 12.25 20.19
C ILE A 26 -4.06 11.01 20.56
N ARG A 27 -5.19 11.19 21.26
CA ARG A 27 -6.08 10.08 21.65
C ARG A 27 -6.70 9.39 20.44
N THR A 28 -7.10 10.17 19.44
CA THR A 28 -7.63 9.62 18.19
C THR A 28 -6.55 8.98 17.31
N ALA A 29 -5.30 9.41 17.45
CA ALA A 29 -4.17 8.90 16.68
C ALA A 29 -3.54 7.64 17.30
N LEU A 30 -3.65 7.47 18.63
CA LEU A 30 -3.00 6.40 19.40
C LEU A 30 -3.16 4.99 18.78
N PRO A 31 -4.33 4.59 18.27
CA PRO A 31 -4.46 3.26 17.67
C PRO A 31 -3.54 3.04 16.45
N HIS A 32 -3.20 4.09 15.71
CA HIS A 32 -2.30 4.02 14.55
C HIS A 32 -0.82 3.84 14.92
N TYR A 33 -0.47 3.92 16.21
CA TYR A 33 0.87 3.58 16.69
C TYR A 33 1.02 2.09 17.01
N LEU A 34 -0.08 1.34 17.16
CA LEU A 34 -0.05 -0.09 17.46
C LEU A 34 0.81 -0.90 16.48
N PRO A 35 0.73 -0.67 15.15
CA PRO A 35 1.54 -1.43 14.20
C PRO A 35 3.04 -1.21 14.39
N LEU A 36 3.48 -0.08 14.95
CA LEU A 36 4.91 0.17 15.17
C LEU A 36 5.54 -0.82 16.17
N GLY A 37 4.73 -1.51 16.98
CA GLY A 37 5.21 -2.53 17.92
C GLY A 37 5.87 -3.73 17.23
N VAL A 38 5.58 -3.99 15.96
CA VAL A 38 6.19 -5.10 15.19
C VAL A 38 7.70 -4.94 15.04
N PHE A 39 8.19 -3.71 14.88
CA PHE A 39 9.60 -3.40 14.62
C PHE A 39 10.55 -3.87 15.72
N PRO A 40 10.38 -3.44 17.00
CA PRO A 40 11.25 -3.91 18.08
C PRO A 40 11.11 -5.41 18.31
N LEU A 41 9.96 -6.03 18.02
CA LEU A 41 9.76 -7.48 18.17
C LEU A 41 10.56 -8.27 17.12
N ILE A 42 10.59 -7.81 15.87
CA ILE A 42 11.44 -8.39 14.82
C ILE A 42 12.93 -8.28 15.21
N LEU A 43 13.37 -7.14 15.73
CA LEU A 43 14.75 -6.95 16.18
C LEU A 43 15.09 -7.83 17.40
N ALA A 44 14.15 -7.98 18.33
CA ALA A 44 14.31 -8.83 19.52
C ALA A 44 14.57 -10.30 19.16
N ALA A 45 14.09 -10.78 18.01
CA ALA A 45 14.33 -12.15 17.56
C ALA A 45 15.83 -12.48 17.41
N ALA A 46 16.66 -11.52 16.98
CA ALA A 46 18.11 -11.75 16.88
C ALA A 46 18.81 -11.84 18.25
N ALA A 47 18.27 -11.19 19.29
CA ALA A 47 18.88 -11.20 20.62
C ALA A 47 18.36 -12.33 21.51
N TYR A 48 17.10 -12.73 21.34
CA TYR A 48 16.38 -13.60 22.26
C TYR A 48 15.75 -14.84 21.61
N GLY A 49 15.99 -15.07 20.31
CA GLY A 49 15.52 -16.24 19.56
C GLY A 49 14.22 -15.99 18.76
N GLY A 50 13.94 -16.84 17.76
CA GLY A 50 12.87 -16.60 16.80
C GLY A 50 11.44 -16.75 17.33
N TRP A 51 11.24 -17.15 18.59
CA TRP A 51 9.92 -17.05 19.25
C TRP A 51 9.36 -15.62 19.25
N TRP A 52 10.23 -14.61 19.23
CA TRP A 52 9.86 -13.19 19.12
C TRP A 52 9.32 -12.80 17.72
N LEU A 53 9.40 -13.69 16.74
CA LEU A 53 8.75 -13.53 15.43
C LEU A 53 7.26 -13.91 15.45
N LEU A 54 6.80 -14.69 16.44
CA LEU A 54 5.38 -15.08 16.50
C LEU A 54 4.44 -13.90 16.75
N PRO A 55 4.71 -12.97 17.69
CA PRO A 55 3.83 -11.82 17.90
C PRO A 55 3.60 -10.94 16.65
N PRO A 56 4.63 -10.50 15.88
CA PRO A 56 4.39 -9.74 14.65
C PRO A 56 3.67 -10.56 13.57
N PHE A 57 3.98 -11.86 13.44
CA PHE A 57 3.24 -12.74 12.53
C PHE A 57 1.75 -12.82 12.90
N LEU A 58 1.45 -13.07 14.18
CA LEU A 58 0.08 -13.14 14.68
C LEU A 58 -0.64 -11.80 14.58
N PHE A 59 0.05 -10.67 14.76
CA PHE A 59 -0.54 -9.34 14.62
C PHE A 59 -1.15 -9.14 13.22
N PHE A 60 -0.44 -9.51 12.16
CA PHE A 60 -0.96 -9.45 10.79
C PHE A 60 -1.99 -10.54 10.51
N ALA A 61 -1.72 -11.78 10.93
CA ALA A 61 -2.63 -12.90 10.70
C ALA A 61 -3.98 -12.74 11.41
N ALA A 62 -4.01 -12.03 12.54
CA ALA A 62 -5.21 -11.77 13.31
C ALA A 62 -6.05 -10.60 12.80
N ALA A 63 -5.69 -9.94 11.69
CA ALA A 63 -6.43 -8.77 11.21
C ALA A 63 -7.92 -9.05 10.99
N THR A 64 -8.25 -10.10 10.23
CA THR A 64 -9.64 -10.48 9.97
C THR A 64 -10.44 -10.88 11.21
N PRO A 65 -9.96 -11.78 12.12
CA PRO A 65 -10.71 -12.09 13.32
C PRO A 65 -10.86 -10.88 14.26
N LEU A 66 -9.86 -10.01 14.35
CA LEU A 66 -9.96 -8.78 15.14
C LEU A 66 -10.96 -7.79 14.55
N ASP A 67 -11.01 -7.65 13.23
CA ASP A 67 -12.04 -6.84 12.55
C ASP A 67 -13.44 -7.38 12.83
N ARG A 68 -13.65 -8.70 12.76
CA ARG A 68 -14.94 -9.31 13.11
C ARG A 68 -15.33 -9.11 14.57
N ALA A 69 -14.35 -9.13 15.48
CA ALA A 69 -14.59 -8.93 16.91
C ALA A 69 -14.83 -7.45 17.28
N LEU A 70 -14.11 -6.52 16.66
CA LEU A 70 -14.15 -5.09 16.98
C LEU A 70 -15.20 -4.32 16.17
N GLY A 71 -15.67 -4.89 15.06
CA GLY A 71 -16.70 -4.33 14.20
C GLY A 71 -16.20 -3.16 13.32
N LEU A 72 -17.17 -2.37 12.87
CA LEU A 72 -16.93 -1.18 12.07
C LEU A 72 -16.44 -0.01 12.94
N ASP A 73 -15.65 0.88 12.37
CA ASP A 73 -15.12 2.04 13.10
C ASP A 73 -16.14 3.17 13.24
N GLY A 74 -16.81 3.54 12.14
CA GLY A 74 -17.88 4.55 12.09
C GLY A 74 -17.45 5.99 12.38
N ARG A 75 -16.15 6.25 12.60
CA ARG A 75 -15.59 7.57 12.93
C ARG A 75 -14.98 8.22 11.69
N ASN A 76 -15.25 9.49 11.41
CA ASN A 76 -14.59 10.25 10.34
C ASN A 76 -14.01 11.57 10.86
N MET A 77 -12.93 12.05 10.24
CA MET A 77 -12.42 13.39 10.50
C MET A 77 -12.99 14.36 9.47
N ASP A 78 -13.48 15.50 9.94
CA ASP A 78 -13.93 16.59 9.06
C ASP A 78 -12.71 17.29 8.44
N PRO A 79 -12.51 17.21 7.12
CA PRO A 79 -11.38 17.85 6.44
C PRO A 79 -11.38 19.38 6.62
N ALA A 80 -12.54 20.00 6.83
CA ALA A 80 -12.66 21.45 7.03
C ALA A 80 -12.23 21.90 8.44
N LYS A 81 -12.16 20.97 9.42
CA LYS A 81 -11.86 21.27 10.82
C LYS A 81 -10.54 20.68 11.33
N ALA A 82 -9.67 20.21 10.44
CA ALA A 82 -8.36 19.66 10.79
C ALA A 82 -7.22 20.68 10.59
N PRO A 83 -6.90 21.56 11.57
CA PRO A 83 -5.77 22.47 11.46
C PRO A 83 -4.46 21.68 11.39
N GLY A 84 -3.58 22.06 10.45
CA GLY A 84 -2.37 21.30 10.10
C GLY A 84 -1.44 20.92 11.28
N ARG A 85 -1.42 21.71 12.36
CA ARG A 85 -0.61 21.44 13.56
C ARG A 85 -1.13 20.28 14.42
N ARG A 86 -2.43 19.96 14.38
CA ARG A 86 -3.01 18.80 15.11
C ARG A 86 -2.87 17.47 14.36
N LEU A 87 -2.57 17.52 13.06
CA LEU A 87 -2.33 16.33 12.23
C LEU A 87 -0.95 15.69 12.51
N ILE A 88 -0.05 16.35 13.24
CA ILE A 88 1.26 15.78 13.55
C ILE A 88 1.15 14.42 14.24
N TRP A 89 0.17 14.24 15.13
CA TRP A 89 -0.07 12.96 15.81
C TRP A 89 -0.49 11.83 14.85
N HIS A 90 -1.11 12.16 13.74
CA HIS A 90 -1.49 11.21 12.69
C HIS A 90 -0.38 10.99 11.66
N ASN A 91 0.49 11.99 11.46
CA ASN A 91 1.64 11.88 10.56
C ASN A 91 2.80 11.11 11.20
N LEU A 92 3.02 11.27 12.50
CA LEU A 92 4.11 10.62 13.24
C LEU A 92 4.16 9.09 13.04
N PRO A 93 3.07 8.32 13.20
CA PRO A 93 3.15 6.88 13.01
C PRO A 93 3.46 6.50 11.55
N VAL A 94 2.95 7.24 10.56
CA VAL A 94 3.31 7.06 9.15
C VAL A 94 4.80 7.30 8.93
N TRP A 95 5.35 8.39 9.47
CA TRP A 95 6.78 8.71 9.37
C TRP A 95 7.65 7.69 10.11
N CYS A 96 7.30 7.31 11.33
CA CYS A 96 8.02 6.29 12.09
C CYS A 96 8.09 4.98 11.31
N TRP A 97 6.96 4.50 10.78
CA TRP A 97 6.94 3.29 9.95
C TRP A 97 7.84 3.45 8.71
N ALA A 98 7.71 4.58 8.03
CA ALA A 98 8.50 4.91 6.85
C ALA A 98 10.02 4.92 7.11
N PHE A 99 10.48 5.35 8.29
CA PHE A 99 11.90 5.36 8.64
C PHE A 99 12.39 4.04 9.24
N LEU A 100 11.54 3.29 9.92
CA LEU A 100 11.89 1.99 10.50
C LEU A 100 11.97 0.88 9.45
N TRP A 101 11.19 0.98 8.37
CA TRP A 101 11.18 -0.04 7.32
C TRP A 101 12.54 -0.32 6.68
N PRO A 102 13.29 0.67 6.16
CA PRO A 102 14.57 0.39 5.50
C PRO A 102 15.54 -0.36 6.40
N VAL A 103 15.61 0.02 7.68
CA VAL A 103 16.46 -0.64 8.68
C VAL A 103 16.02 -2.08 8.90
N THR A 104 14.71 -2.31 9.03
CA THR A 104 14.12 -3.63 9.32
C THR A 104 14.22 -4.57 8.14
N LEU A 105 14.03 -4.07 6.91
CA LEU A 105 14.22 -4.83 5.68
C LEU A 105 15.67 -5.29 5.54
N VAL A 106 16.63 -4.36 5.69
CA VAL A 106 18.07 -4.69 5.61
C VAL A 106 18.45 -5.68 6.70
N PHE A 107 18.01 -5.45 7.94
CA PHE A 107 18.23 -6.36 9.05
C PHE A 107 17.67 -7.76 8.74
N GLY A 108 16.40 -7.85 8.34
CA GLY A 108 15.74 -9.13 8.10
C GLY A 108 16.37 -9.91 6.94
N LEU A 109 16.70 -9.23 5.84
CA LEU A 109 17.43 -9.84 4.73
C LEU A 109 18.83 -10.30 5.16
N TRP A 110 19.54 -9.51 5.95
CA TRP A 110 20.83 -9.90 6.51
C TRP A 110 20.74 -11.15 7.39
N GLN A 111 19.71 -11.23 8.26
CA GLN A 111 19.48 -12.42 9.08
C GLN A 111 19.23 -13.66 8.23
N ILE A 112 18.40 -13.56 7.20
CA ILE A 112 18.04 -14.71 6.35
C ILE A 112 19.20 -15.14 5.44
N LEU A 113 19.91 -14.18 4.83
CA LEU A 113 20.77 -14.43 3.68
C LEU A 113 22.27 -14.43 4.01
N VAL A 114 22.67 -13.83 5.14
CA VAL A 114 24.08 -13.62 5.47
C VAL A 114 24.45 -14.21 6.81
N ALA A 115 23.83 -13.72 7.89
CA ALA A 115 24.13 -14.20 9.23
C ALA A 115 23.60 -15.62 9.45
N ASN A 116 22.40 -15.90 8.92
CA ASN A 116 21.67 -17.16 9.04
C ASN A 116 21.73 -17.80 10.44
N PRO A 117 21.46 -17.04 11.53
CA PRO A 117 21.53 -17.59 12.89
C PRO A 117 20.29 -18.44 13.24
N PHE A 118 19.28 -18.41 12.38
CA PHE A 118 17.95 -18.90 12.61
C PHE A 118 17.74 -20.30 12.01
N ALA A 119 16.89 -21.09 12.65
CA ALA A 119 16.36 -22.31 12.08
C ALA A 119 15.53 -22.01 10.83
N ILE A 120 15.33 -23.03 9.98
CA ILE A 120 14.59 -22.88 8.71
C ILE A 120 13.20 -22.28 8.93
N TRP A 121 12.47 -22.72 9.96
CA TRP A 121 11.12 -22.22 10.24
C TRP A 121 11.13 -20.74 10.67
N GLU A 122 12.14 -20.30 11.41
CA GLU A 122 12.30 -18.90 11.83
C GLU A 122 12.58 -18.01 10.62
N ASN A 123 13.45 -18.45 9.71
CA ASN A 123 13.71 -17.76 8.44
C ASN A 123 12.45 -17.66 7.57
N VAL A 124 11.65 -18.73 7.50
CA VAL A 124 10.38 -18.74 6.76
C VAL A 124 9.38 -17.74 7.37
N ILE A 125 9.22 -17.74 8.70
CA ILE A 125 8.33 -16.80 9.38
C ILE A 125 8.83 -15.36 9.19
N LEU A 126 10.12 -15.10 9.32
CA LEU A 126 10.70 -13.78 9.08
C LEU A 126 10.46 -13.31 7.64
N ALA A 127 10.61 -14.18 6.64
CA ALA A 127 10.31 -13.85 5.25
C ALA A 127 8.81 -13.50 5.04
N ILE A 128 7.90 -14.22 5.69
CA ILE A 128 6.46 -13.91 5.67
C ILE A 128 6.18 -12.55 6.31
N ILE A 129 6.76 -12.28 7.49
CA ILE A 129 6.61 -11.00 8.18
C ILE A 129 7.14 -9.87 7.31
N LEU A 130 8.34 -9.99 6.73
CA LEU A 130 8.90 -8.99 5.82
C LEU A 130 7.99 -8.75 4.60
N THR A 131 7.31 -9.78 4.09
CA THR A 131 6.36 -9.62 2.98
C THR A 131 5.07 -8.91 3.41
N MET A 132 4.57 -9.19 4.62
CA MET A 132 3.41 -8.50 5.20
C MET A 132 3.74 -7.03 5.52
N GLU A 133 4.91 -6.78 6.09
CA GLU A 133 5.44 -5.43 6.33
C GLU A 133 5.66 -4.67 5.02
N ALA A 134 6.22 -5.31 3.98
CA ALA A 134 6.38 -4.67 2.68
C ALA A 134 5.04 -4.21 2.09
N GLN A 135 3.97 -4.99 2.29
CA GLN A 135 2.61 -4.59 1.88
C GLN A 135 2.12 -3.39 2.68
N ALA A 136 2.27 -3.40 4.01
CA ALA A 136 1.89 -2.27 4.85
C ALA A 136 2.70 -1.01 4.52
N VAL A 137 3.99 -1.16 4.23
CA VAL A 137 4.88 -0.07 3.80
C VAL A 137 4.52 0.43 2.40
N PHE A 138 4.00 -0.42 1.52
CA PHE A 138 3.46 0.03 0.23
C PHE A 138 2.31 1.04 0.45
N ILE A 139 1.48 0.82 1.47
CA ILE A 139 0.38 1.72 1.87
C ILE A 139 0.93 3.03 2.44
N VAL A 140 1.95 2.96 3.29
CA VAL A 140 2.67 4.15 3.80
C VAL A 140 3.31 4.93 2.65
N GLY A 141 3.98 4.26 1.71
CA GLY A 141 4.57 4.86 0.53
C GLY A 141 3.51 5.52 -0.37
N HIS A 142 2.37 4.84 -0.58
CA HIS A 142 1.19 5.38 -1.26
C HIS A 142 0.69 6.68 -0.60
N GLU A 143 0.53 6.70 0.71
CA GLU A 143 0.11 7.92 1.43
C GLU A 143 1.14 9.05 1.27
N LEU A 144 2.43 8.74 1.39
CA LEU A 144 3.50 9.72 1.28
C LEU A 144 3.60 10.33 -0.12
N VAL A 145 3.29 9.59 -1.20
CA VAL A 145 3.34 10.15 -2.56
C VAL A 145 2.22 11.14 -2.85
N HIS A 146 1.11 11.08 -2.11
CA HIS A 146 0.02 12.07 -2.14
C HIS A 146 0.35 13.35 -1.37
N ARG A 147 1.37 13.33 -0.50
CA ARG A 147 1.74 14.51 0.29
C ARG A 147 2.32 15.62 -0.58
N ARG A 148 2.02 16.87 -0.20
CA ARG A 148 2.54 18.07 -0.88
C ARG A 148 4.02 18.31 -0.58
N THR A 149 4.51 17.84 0.56
CA THR A 149 5.89 18.09 0.99
C THR A 149 6.87 17.30 0.14
N PRO A 150 7.87 17.93 -0.52
CA PRO A 150 8.74 17.23 -1.46
C PRO A 150 9.54 16.08 -0.85
N TRP A 151 9.98 16.19 0.41
CA TRP A 151 10.74 15.13 1.07
C TRP A 151 9.87 13.90 1.35
N GLU A 152 8.61 14.10 1.77
CA GLU A 152 7.64 13.02 2.00
C GLU A 152 7.42 12.24 0.72
N ARG A 153 7.13 12.95 -0.39
CA ARG A 153 6.92 12.30 -1.69
C ARG A 153 8.15 11.53 -2.16
N ARG A 154 9.35 12.09 -2.02
CA ARG A 154 10.61 11.41 -2.37
C ARG A 154 10.85 10.17 -1.51
N TRP A 155 10.52 10.25 -0.23
CA TRP A 155 10.63 9.12 0.68
C TRP A 155 9.60 8.03 0.34
N GLY A 156 8.36 8.40 0.01
CA GLY A 156 7.36 7.47 -0.50
C GLY A 156 7.82 6.72 -1.75
N GLU A 157 8.40 7.43 -2.72
CA GLU A 157 8.99 6.80 -3.92
C GLU A 157 10.16 5.86 -3.59
N PHE A 158 10.99 6.20 -2.61
CA PHE A 158 12.09 5.35 -2.13
C PHE A 158 11.57 4.07 -1.45
N LEU A 159 10.48 4.16 -0.68
CA LEU A 159 9.81 3.00 -0.08
C LEU A 159 9.16 2.11 -1.14
N LEU A 160 8.46 2.68 -2.13
CA LEU A 160 7.89 1.90 -3.25
C LEU A 160 8.99 1.21 -4.08
N ALA A 161 10.18 1.82 -4.18
CA ALA A 161 11.33 1.19 -4.81
C ALA A 161 11.83 -0.05 -4.06
N SER A 162 11.62 -0.14 -2.73
CA SER A 162 11.95 -1.35 -1.96
C SER A 162 11.06 -2.55 -2.30
N ALA A 163 9.93 -2.33 -2.97
CA ALA A 163 9.09 -3.36 -3.58
C ALA A 163 9.30 -3.47 -5.10
N SER A 164 10.38 -2.86 -5.64
CA SER A 164 10.68 -2.79 -7.08
C SER A 164 9.62 -2.08 -7.94
N TYR A 165 8.81 -1.21 -7.34
CA TYR A 165 7.63 -0.64 -8.00
C TYR A 165 7.46 0.88 -7.82
N PRO A 166 8.52 1.71 -7.98
CA PRO A 166 8.45 3.15 -7.72
C PRO A 166 7.60 3.93 -8.75
N GLN A 167 7.47 3.42 -9.98
CA GLN A 167 6.65 4.05 -11.03
C GLN A 167 5.17 4.17 -10.64
N TYR A 168 4.70 3.33 -9.70
CA TYR A 168 3.37 3.45 -9.12
C TYR A 168 3.08 4.85 -8.60
N ALA A 169 4.09 5.56 -8.06
CA ALA A 169 3.92 6.94 -7.62
C ALA A 169 3.45 7.87 -8.74
N THR A 170 3.95 7.70 -9.96
CA THR A 170 3.52 8.51 -11.11
C THR A 170 2.17 8.04 -11.64
N GLU A 171 2.02 6.74 -11.86
CA GLU A 171 0.76 6.17 -12.38
C GLU A 171 -0.41 6.51 -11.46
N HIS A 172 -0.26 6.21 -10.18
CA HIS A 172 -1.35 6.31 -9.25
C HIS A 172 -1.80 7.76 -9.04
N VAL A 173 -0.86 8.68 -8.79
CA VAL A 173 -1.15 10.09 -8.49
C VAL A 173 -1.70 10.85 -9.70
N TYR A 174 -1.15 10.63 -10.89
CA TYR A 174 -1.47 11.46 -12.06
C TYR A 174 -2.43 10.80 -13.05
N ILE A 175 -2.61 9.47 -12.98
CA ILE A 175 -3.40 8.71 -13.95
C ILE A 175 -4.59 8.06 -13.25
N HIS A 176 -4.33 7.13 -12.32
CA HIS A 176 -5.38 6.33 -11.68
C HIS A 176 -6.45 7.22 -11.04
N HIS A 177 -6.10 8.12 -10.12
CA HIS A 177 -7.10 9.00 -9.47
C HIS A 177 -7.92 9.85 -10.45
N ALA A 178 -7.32 10.27 -11.57
CA ALA A 178 -8.02 11.06 -12.57
C ALA A 178 -8.98 10.21 -13.42
N GLN A 179 -8.59 8.97 -13.72
CA GLN A 179 -9.23 8.08 -14.69
C GLN A 179 -9.93 6.88 -14.05
N VAL A 180 -9.93 6.74 -12.72
CA VAL A 180 -10.52 5.62 -11.99
C VAL A 180 -11.95 5.39 -12.44
N GLY A 181 -12.32 4.13 -12.66
CA GLY A 181 -13.63 3.73 -13.19
C GLY A 181 -13.84 4.03 -14.68
N THR A 182 -12.85 4.54 -15.43
CA THR A 182 -12.97 4.76 -16.88
C THR A 182 -12.22 3.69 -17.67
N PRO A 183 -12.49 3.50 -18.97
CA PRO A 183 -11.70 2.62 -19.83
C PRO A 183 -10.24 3.04 -20.00
N HIS A 184 -9.86 4.25 -19.59
CA HIS A 184 -8.48 4.74 -19.67
C HIS A 184 -7.64 4.41 -18.44
N ASP A 185 -8.27 3.94 -17.36
CA ASP A 185 -7.60 3.39 -16.19
C ASP A 185 -7.57 1.87 -16.27
N MET A 186 -6.40 1.33 -16.62
CA MET A 186 -6.17 -0.11 -16.64
C MET A 186 -6.23 -0.73 -15.24
N GLY A 187 -6.11 0.06 -14.16
CA GLY A 187 -6.32 -0.37 -12.79
C GLY A 187 -7.79 -0.68 -12.46
N SER A 188 -8.74 -0.17 -13.24
CA SER A 188 -10.17 -0.45 -13.10
C SER A 188 -10.60 -1.59 -14.02
N ALA A 189 -10.51 -2.82 -13.53
CA ALA A 189 -10.89 -4.02 -14.29
C ALA A 189 -12.39 -4.00 -14.69
N PRO A 190 -12.74 -4.16 -15.98
CA PRO A 190 -14.12 -4.31 -16.43
C PRO A 190 -14.76 -5.57 -15.84
N LYS A 191 -16.08 -5.52 -15.70
CA LYS A 191 -16.87 -6.68 -15.29
C LYS A 191 -16.64 -7.83 -16.28
N GLY A 192 -16.37 -9.02 -15.76
CA GLY A 192 -16.08 -10.22 -16.55
C GLY A 192 -14.60 -10.44 -16.88
N GLU A 193 -13.70 -9.48 -16.68
CA GLU A 193 -12.27 -9.72 -16.87
C GLU A 193 -11.68 -10.51 -15.68
N SER A 194 -11.02 -11.63 -15.95
CA SER A 194 -10.34 -12.41 -14.91
C SER A 194 -9.10 -11.68 -14.37
N PHE A 195 -8.74 -11.94 -13.12
CA PHE A 195 -7.51 -11.38 -12.53
C PHE A 195 -6.27 -11.72 -13.37
N TRP A 196 -6.19 -12.94 -13.90
CA TRP A 196 -5.06 -13.41 -14.71
C TRP A 196 -4.92 -12.69 -16.06
N SER A 197 -6.04 -12.21 -16.62
CA SER A 197 -6.02 -11.37 -17.82
C SER A 197 -5.68 -9.91 -17.49
N TYR A 198 -6.17 -9.40 -16.36
CA TYR A 198 -5.95 -8.04 -15.88
C TYR A 198 -4.49 -7.79 -15.45
N PHE A 199 -3.93 -8.68 -14.62
CA PHE A 199 -2.66 -8.46 -13.92
C PHE A 199 -1.48 -8.12 -14.85
N PRO A 200 -1.14 -8.91 -15.89
CA PRO A 200 0.00 -8.59 -16.75
C PRO A 200 -0.22 -7.30 -17.53
N LYS A 201 -1.46 -7.00 -17.97
CA LYS A 201 -1.78 -5.77 -18.70
C LYS A 201 -1.60 -4.55 -17.81
N GLU A 202 -2.07 -4.64 -16.57
CA GLU A 202 -1.92 -3.56 -15.61
C GLU A 202 -0.42 -3.30 -15.34
N ILE A 203 0.38 -4.34 -15.07
CA ILE A 203 1.80 -4.16 -14.74
C ILE A 203 2.54 -3.43 -15.86
N VAL A 204 2.32 -3.85 -17.11
CA VAL A 204 2.90 -3.20 -18.29
C VAL A 204 2.36 -1.78 -18.49
N SER A 205 1.05 -1.60 -18.34
CA SER A 205 0.39 -0.30 -18.42
C SER A 205 0.95 0.67 -17.38
N ASN A 206 1.23 0.20 -16.16
CA ASN A 206 1.70 1.04 -15.07
C ASN A 206 3.04 1.69 -15.42
N LEU A 207 3.97 0.90 -15.94
CA LEU A 207 5.28 1.38 -16.39
C LEU A 207 5.17 2.29 -17.61
N THR A 208 4.48 1.83 -18.66
CA THR A 208 4.40 2.55 -19.93
C THR A 208 3.62 3.86 -19.83
N ASN A 209 2.47 3.86 -19.13
CA ASN A 209 1.68 5.07 -18.92
C ASN A 209 2.37 6.04 -17.97
N SER A 210 3.09 5.56 -16.94
CA SER A 210 3.92 6.42 -16.08
C SER A 210 4.97 7.17 -16.89
N TRP A 211 5.70 6.48 -17.76
CA TRP A 211 6.72 7.12 -18.61
C TRP A 211 6.10 8.16 -19.54
N LYS A 212 4.97 7.80 -20.17
CA LYS A 212 4.21 8.72 -21.03
C LYS A 212 3.74 9.95 -20.27
N MET A 213 3.19 9.79 -19.07
CA MET A 213 2.73 10.89 -18.23
C MET A 213 3.90 11.79 -17.80
N ALA A 214 5.01 11.21 -17.33
CA ALA A 214 6.22 11.98 -17.00
C ALA A 214 6.71 12.80 -18.19
N SER A 215 6.75 12.20 -19.38
CA SER A 215 7.13 12.87 -20.63
C SER A 215 6.17 14.02 -20.98
N GLN A 216 4.86 13.83 -20.82
CA GLN A 216 3.86 14.88 -21.05
C GLN A 216 3.99 16.04 -20.06
N LEU A 217 4.26 15.77 -18.78
CA LEU A 217 4.47 16.80 -17.76
C LEU A 217 5.72 17.65 -18.06
N LEU A 218 6.79 17.03 -18.59
CA LEU A 218 7.99 17.74 -19.05
C LEU A 218 7.72 18.57 -20.30
N ALA A 219 7.00 18.03 -21.27
CA ALA A 219 6.64 18.74 -22.49
C ALA A 219 5.79 19.99 -22.20
N ARG A 220 4.86 19.92 -21.22
CA ARG A 220 4.10 21.10 -20.74
C ARG A 220 5.00 22.20 -20.18
N ARG A 221 6.19 21.85 -19.69
CA ARG A 221 7.22 22.78 -19.21
C ARG A 221 8.27 23.12 -20.29
N ARG A 222 8.07 22.66 -21.53
CA ARG A 222 9.02 22.80 -22.65
C ARG A 222 10.39 22.18 -22.37
N LEU A 223 10.44 21.10 -21.60
CA LEU A 223 11.66 20.34 -21.28
C LEU A 223 11.74 19.03 -22.08
N PRO A 224 12.94 18.56 -22.46
CA PRO A 224 13.11 17.27 -23.13
C PRO A 224 12.83 16.10 -22.16
N VAL A 225 12.46 14.94 -22.71
CA VAL A 225 12.13 13.73 -21.92
C VAL A 225 13.28 13.27 -21.02
N TRP A 226 14.52 13.48 -21.47
CA TRP A 226 15.74 13.09 -20.76
C TRP A 226 16.19 14.11 -19.69
N HIS A 227 15.44 15.21 -19.48
CA HIS A 227 15.78 16.19 -18.46
C HIS A 227 15.88 15.56 -17.06
N TYR A 228 16.81 16.01 -16.23
CA TYR A 228 17.09 15.43 -14.91
C TYR A 228 15.88 15.44 -13.95
N SER A 229 14.89 16.29 -14.20
CA SER A 229 13.65 16.35 -13.43
C SER A 229 12.65 15.23 -13.78
N ASN A 230 12.92 14.39 -14.78
CA ASN A 230 12.16 13.18 -15.03
C ASN A 230 12.25 12.25 -13.81
N PRO A 231 11.12 11.88 -13.17
CA PRO A 231 11.15 11.05 -11.97
C PRO A 231 11.77 9.67 -12.20
N PHE A 232 11.82 9.17 -13.44
CA PHE A 232 12.42 7.87 -13.75
C PHE A 232 13.92 7.78 -13.46
N TRP A 233 14.66 8.89 -13.49
CA TRP A 233 16.05 8.89 -13.05
C TRP A 233 16.15 8.56 -11.57
N ARG A 234 15.28 9.18 -10.77
CA ARG A 234 15.21 8.94 -9.33
C ARG A 234 14.73 7.51 -9.03
N TYR A 235 13.73 7.02 -9.77
CA TYR A 235 13.25 5.65 -9.65
C TYR A 235 14.37 4.64 -9.94
N GLY A 236 15.12 4.85 -11.03
CA GLY A 236 16.27 4.02 -11.37
C GLY A 236 17.35 4.03 -10.30
N ILE A 237 17.68 5.19 -9.73
CA ILE A 237 18.65 5.31 -8.62
C ILE A 237 18.17 4.54 -7.38
N TYR A 238 16.90 4.67 -7.01
CA TYR A 238 16.35 3.98 -5.83
C TYR A 238 16.31 2.46 -6.00
N VAL A 239 15.89 1.98 -7.18
CA VAL A 239 15.92 0.54 -7.49
C VAL A 239 17.37 0.04 -7.51
N ALA A 240 18.28 0.75 -8.17
CA ALA A 240 19.70 0.39 -8.21
C ALA A 240 20.33 0.37 -6.80
N PHE A 241 19.95 1.30 -5.92
CA PHE A 241 20.38 1.30 -4.52
C PHE A 241 19.92 0.02 -3.81
N TRP A 242 18.63 -0.32 -3.87
CA TRP A 242 18.10 -1.50 -3.19
C TRP A 242 18.72 -2.80 -3.71
N TYR A 243 18.77 -2.97 -5.04
CA TYR A 243 19.36 -4.16 -5.65
C TYR A 243 20.87 -4.24 -5.44
N GLY A 244 21.58 -3.11 -5.50
CA GLY A 244 23.01 -3.05 -5.23
C GLY A 244 23.34 -3.40 -3.78
N LEU A 245 22.55 -2.90 -2.83
CA LEU A 245 22.69 -3.24 -1.41
C LEU A 245 22.43 -4.73 -1.17
N VAL A 246 21.35 -5.27 -1.73
CA VAL A 246 21.01 -6.70 -1.60
C VAL A 246 22.07 -7.59 -2.24
N PHE A 247 22.56 -7.23 -3.42
CA PHE A 247 23.66 -7.93 -4.08
C PHE A 247 24.94 -7.88 -3.25
N TRP A 248 25.27 -6.74 -2.64
CA TRP A 248 26.43 -6.62 -1.76
C TRP A 248 26.31 -7.51 -0.51
N MET A 249 25.10 -7.70 0.03
CA MET A 249 24.87 -8.55 1.20
C MET A 249 25.06 -10.05 0.90
N GLY A 250 24.42 -10.58 -0.16
CA GLY A 250 24.38 -12.03 -0.39
C GLY A 250 24.44 -12.45 -1.86
N GLY A 251 24.94 -11.59 -2.74
CA GLY A 251 25.14 -11.86 -4.15
C GLY A 251 23.83 -12.03 -4.94
N ILE A 252 23.91 -12.80 -6.03
CA ILE A 252 22.77 -13.00 -6.94
C ILE A 252 21.60 -13.72 -6.28
N TRP A 253 21.85 -14.65 -5.35
CA TRP A 253 20.80 -15.37 -4.63
C TRP A 253 19.96 -14.44 -3.77
N ALA A 254 20.61 -13.51 -3.07
CA ALA A 254 19.91 -12.47 -2.30
C ALA A 254 19.01 -11.61 -3.19
N VAL A 255 19.49 -11.24 -4.38
CA VAL A 255 18.71 -10.48 -5.36
C VAL A 255 17.47 -11.24 -5.82
N LEU A 256 17.58 -12.55 -6.07
CA LEU A 256 16.43 -13.38 -6.47
C LEU A 256 15.39 -13.49 -5.35
N VAL A 257 15.83 -13.66 -4.09
CA VAL A 257 14.92 -13.67 -2.93
C VAL A 257 14.23 -12.32 -2.78
N PHE A 258 14.97 -11.21 -2.87
CA PHE A 258 14.40 -9.87 -2.79
C PHE A 258 13.41 -9.58 -3.92
N LEU A 259 13.72 -9.98 -5.15
CA LEU A 259 12.81 -9.87 -6.30
C LEU A 259 11.52 -10.68 -6.06
N PHE A 260 11.63 -11.89 -5.49
CA PHE A 260 10.47 -12.71 -5.16
C PHE A 260 9.58 -12.08 -4.09
N LEU A 261 10.16 -11.57 -2.99
CA LEU A 261 9.40 -10.86 -1.95
C LEU A 261 8.71 -9.60 -2.51
N GLY A 262 9.41 -8.85 -3.36
CA GLY A 262 8.86 -7.70 -4.07
C GLY A 262 7.70 -8.09 -4.99
N PHE A 263 7.83 -9.20 -5.74
CA PHE A 263 6.75 -9.75 -6.55
C PHE A 263 5.53 -10.12 -5.70
N CYS A 264 5.71 -10.82 -4.57
CA CYS A 264 4.61 -11.16 -3.67
C CYS A 264 3.89 -9.93 -3.12
N CYS A 265 4.63 -8.88 -2.77
CA CYS A 265 4.08 -7.60 -2.33
C CYS A 265 3.23 -6.93 -3.44
N VAL A 266 3.80 -6.76 -4.64
CA VAL A 266 3.10 -6.15 -5.78
C VAL A 266 1.90 -6.98 -6.23
N PHE A 267 2.03 -8.31 -6.28
CA PHE A 267 0.95 -9.22 -6.62
C PHE A 267 -0.23 -9.08 -5.67
N SER A 268 0.02 -9.08 -4.36
CA SER A 268 -1.00 -8.91 -3.33
C SER A 268 -1.68 -7.54 -3.42
N MET A 269 -0.90 -6.47 -3.66
CA MET A 269 -1.44 -5.14 -3.88
C MET A 269 -2.33 -5.08 -5.13
N LYS A 270 -1.95 -5.72 -6.25
CA LYS A 270 -2.78 -5.76 -7.46
C LYS A 270 -4.04 -6.58 -7.29
N ILE A 271 -4.04 -7.63 -6.46
CA ILE A 271 -5.28 -8.31 -6.06
C ILE A 271 -6.20 -7.34 -5.32
N SER A 272 -5.67 -6.60 -4.34
CA SER A 272 -6.46 -5.59 -3.62
C SER A 272 -7.04 -4.55 -4.57
N ASN A 273 -6.24 -3.99 -5.48
CA ASN A 273 -6.69 -3.01 -6.47
C ASN A 273 -7.76 -3.58 -7.40
N TYR A 274 -7.56 -4.81 -7.88
CA TYR A 274 -8.54 -5.53 -8.71
C TYR A 274 -9.87 -5.64 -7.98
N LEU A 275 -9.88 -6.11 -6.73
CA LEU A 275 -11.10 -6.25 -5.93
C LEU A 275 -11.76 -4.89 -5.66
N GLN A 276 -10.97 -3.85 -5.36
CA GLN A 276 -11.49 -2.51 -5.02
C GLN A 276 -12.16 -1.78 -6.19
N HIS A 277 -11.80 -2.10 -7.43
CA HIS A 277 -12.35 -1.44 -8.63
C HIS A 277 -13.07 -2.39 -9.59
N TYR A 278 -13.22 -3.67 -9.23
CA TYR A 278 -13.78 -4.68 -10.14
C TYR A 278 -15.19 -4.32 -10.59
N GLY A 279 -15.38 -4.20 -11.90
CA GLY A 279 -16.67 -3.96 -12.53
C GLY A 279 -17.22 -2.55 -12.32
N LEU A 280 -16.50 -1.66 -11.62
CA LEU A 280 -16.93 -0.30 -11.36
C LEU A 280 -16.64 0.59 -12.58
N ARG A 281 -17.66 1.30 -13.06
CA ARG A 281 -17.56 2.15 -14.24
C ARG A 281 -18.23 3.49 -14.04
N ARG A 282 -17.52 4.54 -14.46
CA ARG A 282 -18.02 5.90 -14.58
C ARG A 282 -18.78 6.06 -15.87
N VAL A 283 -19.87 6.83 -15.81
CA VAL A 283 -20.68 7.20 -16.96
C VAL A 283 -20.02 8.34 -17.74
N LEU A 284 -20.00 8.22 -19.08
CA LEU A 284 -19.63 9.32 -19.98
C LEU A 284 -20.82 10.27 -20.11
N LEU A 285 -20.63 11.52 -19.73
CA LEU A 285 -21.68 12.55 -19.80
C LEU A 285 -21.82 13.09 -21.24
N PRO A 286 -22.98 13.68 -21.59
CA PRO A 286 -23.21 14.27 -22.93
C PRO A 286 -22.20 15.35 -23.34
N ASN A 287 -21.54 15.99 -22.36
CA ASN A 287 -20.49 16.99 -22.61
C ASN A 287 -19.10 16.39 -22.93
N GLY A 288 -19.02 15.06 -23.09
CA GLY A 288 -17.77 14.33 -23.39
C GLY A 288 -16.84 14.13 -22.19
N ARG A 289 -17.26 14.49 -20.97
CA ARG A 289 -16.48 14.26 -19.73
C ARG A 289 -17.05 13.09 -18.94
N TRP A 290 -16.18 12.37 -18.25
CA TRP A 290 -16.60 11.35 -17.28
C TRP A 290 -17.20 12.00 -16.03
N GLU A 291 -18.26 11.41 -15.47
CA GLU A 291 -18.90 11.85 -14.22
C GLU A 291 -17.90 11.99 -13.08
N LYS A 292 -18.11 12.84 -12.07
CA LYS A 292 -17.11 12.97 -10.98
C LYS A 292 -16.95 11.66 -10.20
N VAL A 293 -15.75 11.43 -9.65
CA VAL A 293 -15.50 10.32 -8.72
C VAL A 293 -16.43 10.48 -7.50
N ALA A 294 -16.98 9.37 -7.03
CA ALA A 294 -18.00 9.29 -5.96
C ALA A 294 -17.83 7.96 -5.23
N PRO A 295 -18.37 7.79 -4.00
CA PRO A 295 -18.18 6.56 -3.21
C PRO A 295 -18.63 5.27 -3.91
N ARG A 296 -19.53 5.34 -4.91
CA ARG A 296 -19.92 4.18 -5.74
C ARG A 296 -18.88 3.75 -6.78
N HIS A 297 -17.78 4.49 -6.93
CA HIS A 297 -16.70 4.19 -7.88
C HIS A 297 -15.50 3.49 -7.22
N SER A 298 -15.68 3.05 -5.98
CA SER A 298 -14.72 2.25 -5.21
C SER A 298 -15.49 1.36 -4.23
N TRP A 299 -14.99 0.15 -3.98
CA TRP A 299 -15.42 -0.62 -2.82
C TRP A 299 -14.70 -0.10 -1.59
N SER A 300 -15.46 0.29 -0.56
CA SER A 300 -14.93 0.82 0.70
C SER A 300 -15.16 -0.18 1.82
N ALA A 301 -14.19 -0.30 2.73
CA ALA A 301 -14.31 -1.11 3.94
C ALA A 301 -13.99 -0.26 5.18
N ASP A 302 -14.88 -0.29 6.17
CA ASP A 302 -14.76 0.51 7.39
C ASP A 302 -14.42 -0.34 8.63
N TRP A 303 -13.60 -1.37 8.44
CA TRP A 303 -13.22 -2.27 9.53
C TRP A 303 -12.23 -1.61 10.50
N LYS A 304 -12.52 -1.69 11.80
CA LYS A 304 -11.83 -0.89 12.81
C LYS A 304 -10.36 -1.23 12.97
N PHE A 305 -10.00 -2.51 13.06
CA PHE A 305 -8.61 -2.91 13.29
C PHE A 305 -7.77 -2.72 12.03
N SER A 306 -8.30 -3.10 10.86
CA SER A 306 -7.68 -2.78 9.57
C SER A 306 -7.45 -1.29 9.38
N ASN A 307 -8.38 -0.43 9.80
CA ASN A 307 -8.21 1.02 9.76
C ASN A 307 -7.07 1.50 10.69
N TRP A 308 -6.94 0.91 11.87
CA TRP A 308 -5.81 1.20 12.76
C TRP A 308 -4.49 0.77 12.13
N MET A 309 -4.45 -0.42 11.53
CA MET A 309 -3.26 -1.02 10.92
C MET A 309 -2.79 -0.28 9.66
N PHE A 310 -3.73 0.15 8.81
CA PHE A 310 -3.44 0.68 7.47
C PHE A 310 -3.82 2.15 7.31
N PHE A 311 -3.83 2.92 8.40
CA PHE A 311 -4.07 4.38 8.39
C PHE A 311 -5.38 4.79 7.68
N ASN A 312 -6.44 4.01 7.86
CA ASN A 312 -7.75 4.21 7.22
C ASN A 312 -7.74 4.11 5.68
N MET A 313 -6.70 3.55 5.05
CA MET A 313 -6.61 3.48 3.58
C MET A 313 -7.70 2.62 2.94
N GLN A 314 -8.36 1.75 3.70
CA GLN A 314 -9.50 0.97 3.20
C GLN A 314 -10.75 1.82 2.92
N ARG A 315 -10.75 3.09 3.35
CA ARG A 315 -11.80 4.06 3.04
C ARG A 315 -11.41 4.85 1.80
N HIS A 316 -12.22 4.73 0.76
CA HIS A 316 -12.10 5.50 -0.49
C HIS A 316 -13.07 6.67 -0.55
#